data_AF-A0A382SNP7-F1
#
_entry.id   AF-A0A382SNP7-F1
#
_cell.length_a   1.000
_cell.length_b   1.000
_cell.length_c   1.000
_cell.angle_alpha   90.00
_cell.angle_beta   90.00
_cell.angle_gamma   90.00
#
_symmetry.space_group_name_H-M   'P 1'
#
loop_
_entity.id
_entity.type
_entity.pdbx_description
1 polymer ?
#
loop_
_entity_poly.entity_id
_entity_poly.type
_entity_poly.pdbx_seq_one_letter_code
_entity_poly.pdbx_strand_id
1 'polypeptide(L)'
;MSLLESLFDALRGGAPRMQKAGVDETETVRKIASALNELDTDRASYIAAFAYILGRVAMADLEISEDETRAMEQIVADRSGLPPEQAVMVVQIAQSQNLLFGGTENFLVTREFNEIADGTQKLQLLDCLYTVSASDENIST
;
A
#
# COMPACT_ATOMS: atom_id res chain seq x y z
N MET A 1 -14.33 -27.01 -24.35
CA MET A 1 -13.66 -26.02 -23.46
C MET A 1 -14.07 -26.37 -22.06
N SER A 2 -13.10 -26.86 -21.29
CA SER A 2 -13.33 -27.47 -19.99
C SER A 2 -13.75 -26.40 -18.98
N LEU A 3 -14.72 -26.71 -18.11
CA LEU A 3 -15.08 -25.87 -16.95
C LEU A 3 -13.86 -25.48 -16.11
N LEU A 4 -12.81 -26.29 -16.13
CA LEU A 4 -11.55 -26.00 -15.46
C LEU A 4 -10.75 -24.87 -16.13
N GLU A 5 -10.78 -24.72 -17.45
CA GLU A 5 -10.10 -23.61 -18.15
C GLU A 5 -10.79 -22.28 -17.85
N SER A 6 -12.14 -22.28 -17.84
CA SER A 6 -12.94 -21.11 -17.45
C SER A 6 -12.75 -20.72 -15.98
N LEU A 7 -12.54 -21.70 -15.11
CA LEU A 7 -12.27 -21.47 -13.69
C LEU A 7 -10.85 -20.92 -13.49
N PHE A 8 -9.87 -21.40 -14.26
CA PHE A 8 -8.51 -20.88 -14.23
C PHE A 8 -8.42 -19.46 -14.80
N ASP A 9 -9.14 -19.13 -15.87
CA ASP A 9 -9.20 -17.76 -16.40
C ASP A 9 -9.92 -16.79 -15.43
N ALA A 10 -10.94 -17.27 -14.71
CA ALA A 10 -11.59 -16.51 -13.65
C ALA A 10 -10.67 -16.24 -12.45
N LEU A 11 -9.73 -17.15 -12.16
CA LEU A 11 -8.69 -16.98 -11.14
C LEU A 11 -7.50 -16.16 -11.64
N ARG A 12 -7.31 -16.02 -12.96
CA ARG A 12 -6.17 -15.32 -13.58
C ARG A 12 -6.39 -13.83 -13.83
N GLY A 13 -7.55 -13.29 -13.48
CA GLY A 13 -7.77 -11.86 -13.24
C GLY A 13 -7.21 -10.93 -14.32
N GLY A 14 -7.81 -10.96 -15.51
CA GLY A 14 -7.52 -10.00 -16.58
C GLY A 14 -8.78 -9.38 -17.16
N ALA A 15 -9.19 -8.22 -16.63
CA ALA A 15 -9.86 -7.15 -17.38
C ALA A 15 -9.84 -5.85 -16.55
N PRO A 16 -9.57 -4.69 -17.18
CA PRO A 16 -9.41 -3.43 -16.47
C PRO A 16 -10.77 -2.90 -16.04
N ARG A 17 -10.88 -2.52 -14.76
CA ARG A 17 -11.98 -1.68 -14.31
C ARG A 17 -11.45 -0.45 -13.59
N MET A 18 -10.66 0.35 -14.32
CA MET A 18 -10.54 1.78 -14.02
C MET A 18 -11.88 2.43 -14.35
N GLN A 19 -12.74 2.52 -13.34
CA GLN A 19 -13.56 3.70 -12.99
C GLN A 19 -14.66 3.30 -12.00
N LYS A 20 -14.43 3.67 -10.73
CA LYS A 20 -15.35 4.53 -9.97
C LYS A 20 -14.61 5.20 -8.81
N ALA A 21 -13.64 6.06 -9.13
CA ALA A 21 -13.12 6.99 -8.13
C ALA A 21 -14.27 7.84 -7.60
N GLY A 22 -14.48 7.85 -6.29
CA GLY A 22 -15.21 8.93 -5.63
C GLY A 22 -16.36 8.58 -4.68
N VAL A 23 -16.56 7.33 -4.23
CA VAL A 23 -17.66 7.07 -3.25
C VAL A 23 -17.21 6.48 -1.90
N ASP A 24 -16.02 5.87 -1.77
CA ASP A 24 -15.59 5.27 -0.48
C ASP A 24 -14.07 5.35 -0.22
N GLU A 25 -13.39 6.38 -0.75
CA GLU A 25 -11.97 6.61 -0.43
C GLU A 25 -11.85 7.00 1.05
N THR A 26 -11.02 6.27 1.79
CA THR A 26 -10.77 6.54 3.21
C THR A 26 -10.14 7.91 3.42
N GLU A 27 -10.42 8.55 4.56
CA GLU A 27 -9.84 9.86 4.89
C GLU A 27 -8.30 9.79 4.94
N THR A 28 -7.79 8.67 5.45
CA THR A 28 -6.36 8.33 5.48
C THR A 28 -5.74 8.34 4.08
N VAL A 29 -6.32 7.59 3.14
CA VAL A 29 -5.80 7.51 1.76
C VAL A 29 -5.86 8.87 1.09
N ARG A 30 -6.97 9.59 1.22
CA ARG A 30 -7.11 10.94 0.66
C ARG A 30 -6.05 11.91 1.18
N LYS A 31 -5.73 11.84 2.48
CA LYS A 31 -4.74 12.73 3.10
C LYS A 31 -3.33 12.43 2.62
N ILE A 32 -2.96 11.16 2.47
CA ILE A 32 -1.66 10.75 1.92
C ILE A 32 -1.60 11.10 0.42
N ALA A 33 -2.65 10.81 -0.34
CA ALA A 33 -2.75 11.09 -1.78
C ALA A 33 -2.64 12.60 -2.07
N SER A 34 -3.17 13.45 -1.19
CA SER A 34 -3.06 14.91 -1.30
C SER A 34 -1.62 15.44 -1.18
N ALA A 35 -0.69 14.64 -0.65
CA ALA A 35 0.74 14.98 -0.66
C ALA A 35 1.40 14.78 -2.03
N LEU A 36 0.78 13.95 -2.89
CA LEU A 36 1.25 13.58 -4.22
C LEU A 36 0.69 14.52 -5.29
N ASN A 37 0.85 15.83 -5.06
CA ASN A 37 0.49 16.86 -6.03
C ASN A 37 0.98 16.47 -7.42
N GLU A 38 0.15 16.69 -8.45
CA GLU A 38 0.43 16.40 -9.87
C GLU A 38 0.16 14.95 -10.37
N LEU A 39 -0.11 13.98 -9.49
CA LEU A 39 -0.52 12.64 -9.94
C LEU A 39 -2.00 12.56 -10.31
N ASP A 40 -2.34 11.60 -11.18
CA ASP A 40 -3.72 11.17 -11.37
C ASP A 40 -4.27 10.57 -10.06
N THR A 41 -5.57 10.79 -9.81
CA THR A 41 -6.21 10.40 -8.54
C THR A 41 -6.08 8.91 -8.26
N ASP A 42 -6.28 8.05 -9.28
CA ASP A 42 -6.23 6.60 -9.11
C ASP A 42 -4.82 6.14 -8.68
N ARG A 43 -3.77 6.68 -9.29
CA ARG A 43 -2.37 6.41 -8.92
C ARG A 43 -2.03 6.95 -7.54
N ALA A 44 -2.49 8.15 -7.20
CA ALA A 44 -2.25 8.74 -5.89
C ALA A 44 -2.90 7.91 -4.76
N SER A 45 -4.15 7.47 -4.94
CA SER A 45 -4.84 6.59 -3.98
C SER A 45 -4.15 5.22 -3.87
N TYR A 46 -3.67 4.65 -4.98
CA TYR A 46 -2.88 3.42 -4.95
C TYR A 46 -1.61 3.57 -4.10
N ILE A 47 -0.80 4.61 -4.35
CA ILE A 47 0.45 4.83 -3.61
C ILE A 47 0.16 5.12 -2.14
N ALA A 48 -0.88 5.89 -1.85
CA ALA A 48 -1.30 6.22 -0.50
C ALA A 48 -1.71 4.98 0.31
N ALA A 49 -2.59 4.15 -0.25
CA ALA A 49 -3.03 2.91 0.38
C ALA A 49 -1.86 1.92 0.53
N PHE A 50 -1.01 1.81 -0.49
CA PHE A 50 0.21 1.00 -0.44
C PHE A 50 1.13 1.40 0.71
N ALA A 51 1.50 2.68 0.80
CA ALA A 51 2.38 3.19 1.85
C ALA A 51 1.77 3.05 3.26
N TYR A 52 0.46 3.25 3.40
CA TYR A 52 -0.24 3.03 4.66
C TYR A 52 -0.12 1.58 5.14
N ILE A 53 -0.31 0.61 4.24
CA ILE A 53 -0.22 -0.83 4.59
C ILE A 53 1.21 -1.23 4.96
N LEU A 54 2.24 -0.64 4.33
CA LEU A 54 3.63 -0.84 4.79
C LEU A 54 3.80 -0.38 6.24
N GLY A 55 3.30 0.82 6.57
CA GLY A 55 3.36 1.36 7.93
C GLY A 55 2.56 0.54 8.94
N ARG A 56 1.48 -0.10 8.52
CA ARG A 56 0.71 -1.02 9.38
C ARG A 56 1.53 -2.24 9.80
N VAL A 57 2.35 -2.77 8.88
CA VAL A 57 3.20 -3.92 9.18
C VAL A 57 4.37 -3.51 10.07
N ALA A 58 4.99 -2.37 9.82
CA ALA A 58 6.03 -1.84 10.69
C ALA A 58 5.50 -1.60 12.12
N MET A 59 4.30 -1.01 12.26
CA MET A 59 3.67 -0.73 13.56
C MET A 59 3.15 -1.99 14.30
N ALA A 60 3.43 -3.21 13.83
CA ALA A 60 2.86 -4.44 14.40
C ALA A 60 3.30 -4.69 15.85
N ASP A 61 4.50 -4.24 16.22
CA ASP A 61 5.06 -4.32 17.57
C ASP A 61 4.91 -3.00 18.36
N LEU A 62 4.14 -2.04 17.83
CA LEU A 62 3.87 -0.71 18.38
C LEU A 62 5.04 0.28 18.33
N GLU A 63 6.11 -0.05 17.63
CA GLU A 63 7.21 0.86 17.31
C GLU A 63 7.44 0.83 15.79
N ILE A 64 8.10 1.85 15.23
CA ILE A 64 8.61 1.79 13.86
C ILE A 64 10.07 2.17 13.95
N SER A 65 10.96 1.26 13.58
CA SER A 65 12.39 1.49 13.62
C SER A 65 12.85 2.42 12.49
N GLU A 66 14.07 2.95 12.63
CA GLU A 66 14.69 3.73 11.56
C GLU A 66 15.00 2.87 10.32
N ASP A 67 15.33 1.59 10.51
CA ASP A 67 15.60 0.66 9.40
C ASP A 67 14.33 0.35 8.60
N GLU A 68 13.20 0.12 9.28
CA GLU A 68 11.90 -0.01 8.64
C GLU A 68 11.48 1.26 7.93
N THR A 69 11.71 2.42 8.55
CA THR A 69 11.44 3.71 7.91
C THR A 69 12.25 3.85 6.61
N ARG A 70 13.55 3.56 6.64
CA ARG A 70 14.41 3.61 5.45
C ARG A 70 13.95 2.61 4.38
N ALA A 71 13.58 1.39 4.78
CA ALA A 71 13.05 0.38 3.87
C ALA A 71 11.74 0.83 3.22
N MET A 72 10.81 1.40 3.99
CA MET A 72 9.56 1.96 3.48
C MET A 72 9.81 3.09 2.48
N GLU A 73 10.73 4.03 2.77
CA GLU A 73 11.06 5.15 1.87
C GLU A 73 11.61 4.67 0.53
N GLN A 74 12.53 3.70 0.56
CA GLN A 74 13.10 3.09 -0.64
C GLN A 74 12.03 2.34 -1.45
N ILE A 75 11.24 1.50 -0.78
CA ILE A 75 10.16 0.73 -1.41
C ILE A 75 9.14 1.66 -2.06
N VAL A 76 8.71 2.72 -1.37
CA VAL A 76 7.76 3.69 -1.92
C VAL A 76 8.37 4.37 -3.13
N ALA A 77 9.61 4.87 -3.06
CA ALA A 77 10.28 5.49 -4.20
C ALA A 77 10.35 4.56 -5.42
N ASP A 78 10.85 3.34 -5.24
CA ASP A 78 11.07 2.37 -6.32
C ASP A 78 9.77 1.89 -6.96
N ARG A 79 8.75 1.61 -6.15
CA ARG A 79 7.48 1.04 -6.64
C ARG A 79 6.56 2.09 -7.25
N SER A 80 6.67 3.34 -6.83
CA SER A 80 5.82 4.43 -7.32
C SER A 80 6.48 5.28 -8.40
N GLY A 81 7.81 5.21 -8.56
CA GLY A 81 8.58 6.10 -9.42
C GLY A 81 8.61 7.55 -8.92
N LEU A 82 8.30 7.77 -7.64
CA LEU A 82 8.34 9.10 -7.02
C LEU A 82 9.77 9.56 -6.77
N PRO A 83 10.02 10.88 -6.82
CA PRO A 83 11.25 11.45 -6.28
C PRO A 83 11.44 11.03 -4.81
N PRO A 84 12.67 10.75 -4.34
CA PRO A 84 12.92 10.33 -2.97
C PRO A 84 12.30 11.24 -1.92
N GLU A 85 12.35 12.56 -2.12
CA GLU A 85 11.77 13.54 -1.20
C GLU A 85 10.24 13.40 -1.05
N GLN A 86 9.53 13.06 -2.13
CA GLN A 86 8.09 12.81 -2.09
C GLN A 86 7.78 11.46 -1.43
N ALA A 87 8.60 10.44 -1.68
CA ALA A 87 8.47 9.14 -1.01
C ALA A 87 8.62 9.27 0.52
N VAL A 88 9.63 10.04 0.98
CA VAL A 88 9.83 10.37 2.41
C VAL A 88 8.58 11.04 2.98
N MET A 89 8.03 12.04 2.30
CA MET A 89 6.82 12.73 2.76
C MET A 89 5.62 11.78 2.89
N VAL A 90 5.39 10.93 1.88
CA VAL A 90 4.32 9.93 1.90
C VAL A 90 4.47 8.98 3.09
N VAL A 91 5.69 8.46 3.31
CA VAL A 91 5.99 7.55 4.42
C VAL A 91 5.74 8.22 5.77
N GLN A 92 6.20 9.45 5.96
CA GLN A 92 5.96 10.21 7.19
C GLN A 92 4.46 10.41 7.48
N ILE A 93 3.67 10.75 6.45
CA ILE A 93 2.22 10.89 6.61
C ILE A 93 1.59 9.53 6.94
N ALA A 94 1.97 8.46 6.24
CA ALA A 94 1.48 7.11 6.47
C ALA A 94 1.77 6.62 7.90
N GLN A 95 2.98 6.86 8.43
CA GLN A 95 3.33 6.54 9.81
C GLN A 95 2.46 7.33 10.81
N SER A 96 2.28 8.63 10.58
CA SER A 96 1.40 9.46 11.41
C SER A 96 -0.05 8.96 11.38
N GLN A 97 -0.56 8.54 10.22
CA GLN A 97 -1.92 7.98 10.13
C GLN A 97 -2.04 6.60 10.81
N ASN A 98 -1.02 5.75 10.74
CA ASN A 98 -1.00 4.47 11.45
C ASN A 98 -1.03 4.67 12.98
N LEU A 99 -0.19 5.58 13.48
CA LEU A 99 -0.14 5.90 14.91
C LEU A 99 -1.48 6.44 15.45
N LEU A 100 -2.13 7.32 14.68
CA LEU A 100 -3.34 8.00 15.13
C LEU A 100 -4.62 7.19 14.89
N PHE A 101 -4.68 6.40 13.80
CA PHE A 101 -5.92 5.82 13.30
C PHE A 101 -5.82 4.33 12.94
N GLY A 102 -4.70 3.65 13.22
CA GLY A 102 -4.53 2.22 12.92
C GLY A 102 -5.65 1.31 13.46
N GLY A 103 -6.20 1.64 14.63
CA GLY A 103 -7.30 0.88 15.23
C GLY A 103 -8.63 0.91 14.44
N THR A 104 -8.83 1.89 13.56
CA THR A 104 -10.08 2.09 12.80
C THR A 104 -9.88 1.96 11.29
N GLU A 105 -8.74 2.40 10.79
CA GLU A 105 -8.49 2.56 9.35
C GLU A 105 -7.83 1.33 8.73
N ASN A 106 -7.15 0.47 9.52
CA ASN A 106 -6.43 -0.70 9.02
C ASN A 106 -7.26 -1.60 8.10
N PHE A 107 -8.49 -1.91 8.51
CA PHE A 107 -9.39 -2.73 7.70
C PHE A 107 -9.85 -2.00 6.44
N LEU A 108 -10.25 -0.73 6.56
CA LEU A 108 -10.83 0.05 5.47
C LEU A 108 -9.79 0.29 4.36
N VAL A 109 -8.58 0.71 4.74
CA VAL A 109 -7.49 0.96 3.77
C VAL A 109 -7.05 -0.34 3.10
N THR A 110 -6.97 -1.46 3.82
CA THR A 110 -6.63 -2.76 3.23
C THR A 110 -7.72 -3.22 2.24
N ARG A 111 -9.00 -3.00 2.57
CA ARG A 111 -10.13 -3.31 1.67
C ARG A 111 -10.06 -2.44 0.42
N GLU A 112 -9.84 -1.15 0.58
CA GLU A 112 -9.69 -0.19 -0.52
C GLU A 112 -8.54 -0.59 -1.45
N PHE A 113 -7.34 -0.89 -0.91
CA PHE A 113 -6.22 -1.40 -1.70
C PHE A 113 -6.58 -2.68 -2.46
N ASN A 114 -7.30 -3.60 -1.82
CA ASN A 114 -7.72 -4.84 -2.46
C ASN A 114 -8.70 -4.62 -3.62
N GLU A 115 -9.49 -3.55 -3.60
CA GLU A 115 -10.43 -3.19 -4.68
C GLU A 115 -9.72 -2.53 -5.88
N ILE A 116 -8.69 -1.72 -5.63
CA ILE A 116 -7.99 -0.96 -6.68
C ILE A 116 -6.78 -1.70 -7.26
N ALA A 117 -6.16 -2.61 -6.51
CA ALA A 117 -4.97 -3.34 -6.96
C ALA A 117 -5.30 -4.60 -7.75
N ASP A 118 -4.47 -4.91 -8.76
CA ASP A 118 -4.50 -6.18 -9.46
C ASP A 118 -3.76 -7.30 -8.69
N GLY A 119 -3.82 -8.53 -9.19
CA GLY A 119 -3.20 -9.68 -8.53
C GLY A 119 -1.67 -9.61 -8.44
N THR A 120 -1.02 -9.01 -9.44
CA THR A 120 0.44 -8.85 -9.46
C THR A 120 0.86 -7.81 -8.43
N GLN A 121 0.15 -6.69 -8.36
CA GLN A 121 0.36 -5.63 -7.38
C GLN A 121 0.17 -6.13 -5.95
N LYS A 122 -0.81 -7.01 -5.70
CA LYS A 122 -1.01 -7.64 -4.39
C LYS A 122 0.15 -8.56 -3.99
N LEU A 123 0.69 -9.35 -4.93
CA LEU A 123 1.86 -10.17 -4.67
C LEU A 123 3.10 -9.32 -4.38
N GLN A 124 3.30 -8.25 -5.15
CA GLN A 124 4.38 -7.30 -4.91
C GLN A 124 4.26 -6.62 -3.55
N LEU A 125 3.04 -6.28 -3.12
CA LEU A 125 2.80 -5.77 -1.77
C LEU A 125 3.28 -6.78 -0.72
N LEU A 126 2.91 -8.05 -0.82
CA LEU A 126 3.35 -9.08 0.15
C LEU A 126 4.89 -9.16 0.26
N ASP A 127 5.61 -9.14 -0.86
CA ASP A 127 7.07 -9.13 -0.86
C ASP A 127 7.64 -7.88 -0.16
N CYS A 128 7.00 -6.73 -0.38
CA CYS A 128 7.39 -5.47 0.27
C CYS A 128 7.10 -5.50 1.77
N LEU A 129 5.96 -6.06 2.21
CA LEU A 129 5.64 -6.21 3.63
C LEU A 129 6.68 -7.06 4.35
N TYR A 130 7.07 -8.19 3.75
CA TYR A 130 8.14 -9.02 4.30
C TYR A 130 9.46 -8.25 4.41
N THR A 131 9.81 -7.50 3.36
CA THR A 131 11.04 -6.69 3.33
C THR A 131 11.07 -5.65 4.44
N VAL A 132 9.96 -4.94 4.68
CA VAL A 132 9.86 -3.98 5.80
C VAL A 132 10.03 -4.71 7.12
N SER A 133 9.23 -5.75 7.37
CA SER A 133 9.26 -6.44 8.65
C SER A 133 10.59 -7.14 8.97
N ALA A 134 11.40 -7.46 7.94
CA ALA A 134 12.71 -8.09 8.12
C ALA A 134 13.86 -7.08 8.26
N SER A 135 13.59 -5.78 8.11
CA SER A 135 14.64 -4.75 8.00
C SER A 135 15.34 -4.41 9.31
N ASP A 136 14.70 -4.67 10.45
CA ASP A 136 15.24 -4.44 11.79
C ASP A 136 15.81 -5.71 12.44
N GLU A 137 15.97 -6.80 11.66
CA GLU A 137 16.42 -8.12 12.09
C GLU A 137 15.55 -8.79 13.18
N ASN A 138 14.35 -8.29 13.50
CA ASN A 138 13.46 -8.88 14.51
C ASN A 138 12.61 -10.06 13.99
N ILE A 139 12.60 -10.33 12.68
CA ILE A 139 12.02 -11.58 12.16
C ILE A 139 12.98 -12.74 12.40
N SER A 140 12.62 -13.60 13.36
CA SER A 140 13.22 -14.92 13.46
C SER A 140 12.90 -15.72 12.20
N THR A 141 13.95 -16.13 11.48
CA THR A 141 13.88 -17.02 10.32
C THR A 141 13.65 -18.46 10.71
#